data_AF-A0A2N2TVY4-F1
#
_entry.id   AF-A0A2N2TVY4-F1
#
_cell.length_a   1.000
_cell.length_b   1.000
_cell.length_c   1.000
_cell.angle_alpha   90.00
_cell.angle_beta   90.00
_cell.angle_gamma   90.00
#
_symmetry.space_group_name_H-M   'P 1'
#
loop_
_entity.id
_entity.type
_entity.pdbx_description
1 polymer ?
#
loop_
_entity_poly.entity_id
_entity_poly.type
_entity_poly.pdbx_seq_one_letter_code
_entity_poly.pdbx_strand_id
1 'polypeptide(L)'
;MSIDVLFNEIEATRSSWNALNDILVQSKYDFGRQRPVLDQQPMEFFRRRADLVFEVLLALRPGEQERGSAVVVGAKAPEIRKHVQNFKKHADATVSQLRSSWKDGATIRDGNENFLWQLFDGESNFASVDVTPNFEQMNPSLNVLVGVAGSLLPLCKAESIGDLTTRAEALGALGREIEGLSRQAKQHVQTAENSAALADKHEKLAADARTQTETVVATVRELSQQVNANASSVTTLVEQIKTTAGNAEKLEALVGGYQSKFEAFQSELDGRNSEFSQFQIDAKAAKEANSAREGEIDRLTKLADAMISGATTAGLGKSLEDTRKRYELRMNSARTGFKWSVFFLVLSAIPLAAHLLPGLFGDWFPKISETAHENWYGVLGKILLMVPATWLTGFYTKTYADFFHLEREYAHKAALAGAVDGFKRQAPQYEEEITAEVFLEIRNNPAKGHVVEPAAHPLYDVLSKVVGKVLDRKKES
;
A
#
# COMPACT_ATOMS: atom_id res chain seq x y z
N MET A 1 -121.03 33.49 -11.17
CA MET A 1 -120.39 32.71 -12.25
C MET A 1 -121.34 31.60 -12.63
N SER A 2 -121.62 31.38 -13.92
CA SER A 2 -122.49 30.26 -14.30
C SER A 2 -121.79 28.93 -13.99
N ILE A 3 -122.53 27.97 -13.46
CA ILE A 3 -122.03 26.60 -13.22
C ILE A 3 -121.53 25.99 -14.53
N ASP A 4 -122.20 26.23 -15.65
CA ASP A 4 -121.76 25.73 -16.95
C ASP A 4 -120.37 26.22 -17.35
N VAL A 5 -120.01 27.45 -16.97
CA VAL A 5 -118.66 27.98 -17.24
C VAL A 5 -117.60 27.21 -16.46
N LEU A 6 -117.88 26.81 -15.21
CA LEU A 6 -116.96 25.98 -14.42
C LEU A 6 -116.74 24.62 -15.08
N PHE A 7 -117.81 23.95 -15.47
CA PHE A 7 -117.74 22.61 -16.03
C PHE A 7 -117.09 22.60 -17.42
N ASN A 8 -117.34 23.61 -18.24
CA ASN A 8 -116.61 23.81 -19.50
C ASN A 8 -115.10 24.02 -19.25
N GLU A 9 -114.70 24.73 -18.18
CA GLU A 9 -113.30 24.89 -17.82
C GLU A 9 -112.67 23.59 -17.30
N ILE A 10 -113.40 22.80 -16.51
CA ILE A 10 -112.96 21.46 -16.05
C ILE A 10 -112.75 20.53 -17.25
N GLU A 11 -113.70 20.50 -18.19
CA GLU A 11 -113.62 19.67 -19.39
C GLU A 11 -112.47 20.11 -20.30
N ALA A 12 -112.28 21.41 -20.49
CA ALA A 12 -111.13 21.95 -21.21
C ALA A 12 -109.80 21.57 -20.54
N THR A 13 -109.75 21.56 -19.20
CA THR A 13 -108.55 21.16 -18.45
C THR A 13 -108.26 19.67 -18.57
N ARG A 14 -109.30 18.83 -18.51
CA ARG A 14 -109.17 17.39 -18.76
C ARG A 14 -108.66 17.13 -20.18
N SER A 15 -109.13 17.88 -21.17
CA SER A 15 -108.65 17.79 -22.54
C SER A 15 -107.15 18.14 -22.65
N SER A 16 -106.71 19.23 -22.02
CA SER A 16 -105.28 19.59 -21.93
C SER A 16 -104.43 18.50 -21.26
N TRP A 17 -104.95 17.92 -20.17
CA TRP A 17 -104.30 16.81 -19.47
C TRP A 17 -104.19 15.56 -20.34
N ASN A 18 -105.27 15.17 -21.02
CA ASN A 18 -105.29 14.02 -21.92
C ASN A 18 -104.28 14.21 -23.06
N ALA A 19 -104.19 15.42 -23.64
CA ALA A 19 -103.21 15.72 -24.68
C ALA A 19 -101.76 15.55 -24.18
N LEU A 20 -101.47 15.93 -22.94
CA LEU A 20 -100.15 15.67 -22.32
C LEU A 20 -99.92 14.18 -22.12
N ASN A 21 -100.89 13.49 -21.52
CA ASN A 21 -100.78 12.06 -21.24
C ASN A 21 -100.61 11.24 -22.52
N ASP A 22 -101.31 11.58 -23.60
CA ASP A 22 -101.18 10.93 -24.90
C ASP A 22 -99.76 11.04 -25.46
N ILE A 23 -99.14 12.23 -25.37
CA ILE A 23 -97.74 12.41 -25.78
C ILE A 23 -96.82 11.52 -24.94
N LEU A 24 -97.01 11.50 -23.61
CA LEU A 24 -96.19 10.68 -22.71
C LEU A 24 -96.34 9.17 -23.00
N VAL A 25 -97.56 8.70 -23.23
CA VAL A 25 -97.83 7.29 -23.59
C VAL A 25 -97.23 6.93 -24.94
N GLN A 26 -97.42 7.77 -25.97
CA GLN A 26 -96.83 7.57 -27.30
C GLN A 26 -95.30 7.55 -27.26
N SER A 27 -94.70 8.35 -26.37
CA SER A 27 -93.25 8.47 -26.19
C SER A 27 -92.58 7.33 -25.42
N LYS A 28 -93.36 6.35 -24.94
CA LYS A 28 -92.91 5.29 -24.02
C LYS A 28 -92.25 5.84 -22.75
N TYR A 29 -92.80 6.93 -22.19
CA TYR A 29 -92.31 7.51 -20.94
C TYR A 29 -92.38 6.50 -19.78
N ASP A 30 -91.38 6.51 -18.91
CA ASP A 30 -91.36 5.68 -17.70
C ASP A 30 -92.21 6.28 -16.58
N PHE A 31 -93.45 5.79 -16.47
CA PHE A 31 -94.40 6.21 -15.43
C PHE A 31 -94.10 5.63 -14.03
N GLY A 32 -93.28 4.59 -13.93
CA GLY A 32 -93.05 3.85 -12.68
C GLY A 32 -92.00 4.49 -11.77
N ARG A 33 -91.15 5.36 -12.31
CA ARG A 33 -90.05 5.96 -11.55
C ARG A 33 -90.55 7.06 -10.61
N GLN A 34 -90.02 7.04 -9.38
CA GLN A 34 -90.33 8.02 -8.35
C GLN A 34 -89.73 9.38 -8.68
N ARG A 35 -90.42 10.45 -8.27
CA ARG A 35 -90.04 11.84 -8.55
C ARG A 35 -90.09 12.68 -7.27
N PRO A 36 -88.99 13.33 -6.87
CA PRO A 36 -88.99 14.27 -5.74
C PRO A 36 -90.08 15.34 -5.82
N VAL A 37 -90.31 15.91 -7.00
CA VAL A 37 -91.36 16.93 -7.23
C VAL A 37 -92.79 16.42 -7.01
N LEU A 38 -92.99 15.10 -7.05
CA LEU A 38 -94.27 14.44 -6.75
C LEU A 38 -94.26 13.79 -5.37
N ASP A 39 -93.52 14.33 -4.41
CA ASP A 39 -93.42 13.79 -3.04
C ASP A 39 -92.93 12.32 -3.04
N GLN A 40 -91.95 12.01 -3.90
CA GLN A 40 -91.42 10.65 -4.14
C GLN A 40 -92.45 9.65 -4.70
N GLN A 41 -93.58 10.13 -5.24
CA GLN A 41 -94.58 9.27 -5.88
C GLN A 41 -94.21 9.00 -7.34
N PRO A 42 -94.60 7.83 -7.90
CA PRO A 42 -94.43 7.55 -9.31
C PRO A 42 -95.39 8.41 -10.15
N MET A 43 -94.97 8.78 -11.36
CA MET A 43 -95.80 9.56 -12.29
C MET A 43 -97.12 8.85 -12.63
N GLU A 44 -97.14 7.50 -12.60
CA GLU A 44 -98.37 6.70 -12.73
C GLU A 44 -99.42 7.06 -11.67
N PHE A 45 -98.99 7.30 -10.44
CA PHE A 45 -99.89 7.65 -9.35
C PHE A 45 -100.45 9.06 -9.52
N PHE A 46 -99.60 10.02 -9.92
CA PHE A 46 -100.03 11.37 -10.26
C PHE A 46 -101.06 11.37 -11.41
N ARG A 47 -100.82 10.58 -12.46
CA ARG A 47 -101.75 10.43 -13.59
C ARG A 47 -103.12 9.94 -13.14
N ARG A 48 -103.17 8.80 -12.43
CA ARG A 48 -104.43 8.22 -11.96
C ARG A 48 -105.20 9.19 -11.06
N ARG A 49 -104.49 9.98 -10.26
CA ARG A 49 -105.10 11.02 -9.43
C ARG A 49 -105.70 12.14 -10.26
N ALA A 50 -105.00 12.62 -11.28
CA ALA A 50 -105.53 13.65 -12.19
C ALA A 50 -106.80 13.15 -12.89
N ASP A 51 -106.75 11.94 -13.46
CA ASP A 51 -107.89 11.33 -14.15
C ASP A 51 -109.10 11.20 -13.22
N LEU A 52 -108.89 10.60 -12.04
CA LEU A 52 -109.94 10.40 -11.04
C LEU A 52 -110.56 11.73 -10.60
N VAL A 53 -109.75 12.75 -10.32
CA VAL A 53 -110.24 14.05 -9.86
C VAL A 53 -111.09 14.72 -10.90
N PHE A 54 -110.65 14.76 -12.17
CA PHE A 54 -111.43 15.39 -13.22
C PHE A 54 -112.70 14.60 -13.55
N GLU A 55 -112.67 13.27 -13.50
CA GLU A 55 -113.86 12.45 -13.64
C GLU A 55 -114.86 12.68 -12.52
N VAL A 56 -114.39 12.71 -11.27
CA VAL A 56 -115.24 13.01 -10.11
C VAL A 56 -115.83 14.42 -10.23
N LEU A 57 -115.01 15.42 -10.52
CA LEU A 57 -115.48 16.80 -10.65
C LEU A 57 -116.54 16.93 -11.75
N LEU A 58 -116.37 16.27 -12.90
CA LEU A 58 -117.38 16.25 -13.97
C LEU A 58 -118.65 15.48 -13.56
N ALA A 59 -118.51 14.39 -12.81
CA ALA A 59 -119.65 13.62 -12.29
C ALA A 59 -120.47 14.38 -11.24
N LEU A 60 -119.92 15.45 -10.65
CA LEU A 60 -120.61 16.36 -9.74
C LEU A 60 -121.41 17.45 -10.48
N ARG A 61 -121.56 17.38 -11.80
CA ARG A 61 -122.38 18.32 -12.57
C ARG A 61 -123.84 18.23 -12.12
N PRO A 62 -124.43 19.30 -11.57
CA PRO A 62 -125.83 19.28 -11.15
C PRO A 62 -126.74 19.08 -12.36
N GLY A 63 -127.74 18.19 -12.25
CA GLY A 63 -128.85 18.12 -13.21
C GLY A 63 -129.83 19.30 -13.06
N GLU A 64 -130.65 19.58 -14.09
CA GLU A 64 -131.62 20.70 -14.07
C GLU A 64 -132.62 20.65 -12.88
N GLN A 65 -132.82 19.48 -12.25
CA GLN A 65 -133.72 19.27 -11.11
C GLN A 65 -133.01 19.29 -9.74
N GLU A 66 -131.68 19.36 -9.66
CA GLU A 66 -130.92 19.21 -8.41
C GLU A 66 -130.44 20.56 -7.84
N ARG A 67 -131.35 21.31 -7.21
CA ARG A 67 -131.01 22.61 -6.62
C ARG A 67 -129.98 22.53 -5.48
N GLY A 68 -129.90 21.40 -4.76
CA GLY A 68 -128.99 21.22 -3.62
C GLY A 68 -127.52 21.06 -4.02
N SER A 69 -127.23 20.15 -4.96
CA SER A 69 -125.87 19.95 -5.49
C SER A 69 -125.34 21.21 -6.17
N ALA A 70 -126.21 21.95 -6.88
CA ALA A 70 -125.86 23.23 -7.48
C ALA A 70 -125.37 24.30 -6.47
N VAL A 71 -125.99 24.38 -5.28
CA VAL A 71 -125.57 25.32 -4.22
C VAL A 71 -124.22 24.92 -3.63
N VAL A 72 -124.03 23.63 -3.35
CA VAL A 72 -122.79 23.12 -2.73
C VAL A 72 -121.60 23.24 -3.68
N VAL A 73 -121.77 22.83 -4.94
CA VAL A 73 -120.75 23.01 -5.99
C VAL A 73 -120.51 24.51 -6.24
N GLY A 74 -121.58 25.32 -6.25
CA GLY A 74 -121.50 26.78 -6.41
C GLY A 74 -120.66 27.46 -5.32
N ALA A 75 -120.76 27.01 -4.07
CA ALA A 75 -119.99 27.55 -2.96
C ALA A 75 -118.47 27.27 -3.11
N LYS A 76 -118.10 26.13 -3.70
CA LYS A 76 -116.71 25.76 -3.98
C LYS A 76 -116.21 26.15 -5.37
N ALA A 77 -117.08 26.68 -6.23
CA ALA A 77 -116.75 27.03 -7.61
C ALA A 77 -115.54 27.95 -7.77
N PRO A 78 -115.33 29.01 -6.94
CA PRO A 78 -114.15 29.87 -7.07
C PRO A 78 -112.83 29.13 -6.77
N GLU A 79 -112.85 28.24 -5.79
CA GLU A 79 -111.70 27.43 -5.37
C GLU A 79 -111.36 26.39 -6.44
N ILE A 80 -112.37 25.64 -6.91
CA ILE A 80 -112.21 24.67 -8.01
C ILE A 80 -111.64 25.38 -9.23
N ARG A 81 -112.25 26.48 -9.65
CA ARG A 81 -111.82 27.25 -10.82
C ARG A 81 -110.36 27.66 -10.73
N LYS A 82 -109.93 28.23 -9.61
CA LYS A 82 -108.55 28.68 -9.41
C LYS A 82 -107.56 27.55 -9.67
N HIS A 83 -107.80 26.39 -9.06
CA HIS A 83 -106.87 25.25 -9.15
C HIS A 83 -106.98 24.50 -10.48
N VAL A 84 -108.17 24.43 -11.09
CA VAL A 84 -108.38 23.91 -12.45
C VAL A 84 -107.64 24.76 -13.47
N GLN A 85 -107.79 26.09 -13.41
CA GLN A 85 -107.10 27.01 -14.31
C GLN A 85 -105.58 26.96 -14.14
N ASN A 86 -105.10 26.87 -12.89
CA ASN A 86 -103.65 26.75 -12.64
C ASN A 86 -103.11 25.43 -13.21
N PHE A 87 -103.79 24.32 -12.94
CA PHE A 87 -103.42 23.02 -13.51
C PHE A 87 -103.42 23.06 -15.04
N LYS A 88 -104.48 23.59 -15.65
CA LYS A 88 -104.59 23.75 -17.11
C LYS A 88 -103.45 24.55 -17.71
N LYS A 89 -103.13 25.71 -17.12
CA LYS A 89 -102.06 26.59 -17.58
C LYS A 89 -100.73 25.84 -17.67
N HIS A 90 -100.40 25.05 -16.65
CA HIS A 90 -99.14 24.31 -16.61
C HIS A 90 -99.16 23.05 -17.47
N ALA A 91 -100.30 22.37 -17.60
CA ALA A 91 -100.48 21.29 -18.57
C ALA A 91 -100.31 21.80 -20.01
N ASP A 92 -100.95 22.91 -20.38
CA ASP A 92 -100.84 23.54 -21.69
C ASP A 92 -99.39 23.99 -21.96
N ALA A 93 -98.74 24.64 -20.98
CA ALA A 93 -97.34 25.03 -21.11
C ALA A 93 -96.43 23.83 -21.38
N THR A 94 -96.67 22.70 -20.70
CA THR A 94 -95.92 21.46 -20.88
C THR A 94 -96.14 20.87 -22.28
N VAL A 95 -97.39 20.83 -22.74
CA VAL A 95 -97.73 20.39 -24.11
C VAL A 95 -97.10 21.29 -25.16
N SER A 96 -97.15 22.61 -24.99
CA SER A 96 -96.53 23.57 -25.92
C SER A 96 -95.01 23.41 -25.99
N GLN A 97 -94.34 23.28 -24.85
CA GLN A 97 -92.88 23.07 -24.77
C GLN A 97 -92.47 21.75 -25.42
N LEU A 98 -93.22 20.66 -25.19
CA LEU A 98 -92.99 19.39 -25.85
C LEU A 98 -93.18 19.49 -27.36
N ARG A 99 -94.31 20.06 -27.81
CA ARG A 99 -94.65 20.18 -29.24
C ARG A 99 -93.66 21.02 -30.03
N SER A 100 -93.09 22.08 -29.43
CA SER A 100 -92.09 22.90 -30.12
C SER A 100 -90.81 22.14 -30.48
N SER A 101 -90.54 21.04 -29.78
CA SER A 101 -89.37 20.20 -29.99
C SER A 101 -89.76 18.77 -30.37
N TRP A 102 -91.00 18.52 -30.80
CA TRP A 102 -91.46 17.15 -31.05
C TRP A 102 -91.12 16.66 -32.46
N LYS A 103 -90.74 15.39 -32.56
CA LYS A 103 -90.60 14.65 -33.82
C LYS A 103 -91.41 13.36 -33.74
N ASP A 104 -91.99 12.94 -34.85
CA ASP A 104 -92.73 11.68 -34.91
C ASP A 104 -91.81 10.49 -34.57
N GLY A 105 -92.23 9.64 -33.63
CA GLY A 105 -91.44 8.51 -33.15
C GLY A 105 -90.45 8.83 -32.02
N ALA A 106 -90.39 10.08 -31.54
CA ALA A 106 -89.51 10.46 -30.44
C ALA A 106 -89.84 9.72 -29.14
N THR A 107 -88.81 9.32 -28.39
CA THR A 107 -88.95 8.75 -27.04
C THR A 107 -88.48 9.74 -25.98
N ILE A 108 -89.13 9.74 -24.82
CA ILE A 108 -88.76 10.62 -23.69
C ILE A 108 -87.98 9.82 -22.65
N ARG A 109 -86.81 10.34 -22.24
CA ARG A 109 -86.07 9.84 -21.07
C ARG A 109 -85.82 10.98 -20.08
N ASP A 110 -85.73 10.66 -18.80
CA ASP A 110 -85.52 11.64 -17.74
C ASP A 110 -84.02 11.85 -17.46
N GLY A 111 -83.57 13.11 -17.52
CA GLY A 111 -82.17 13.49 -17.36
C GLY A 111 -81.76 13.91 -15.94
N ASN A 112 -82.69 14.30 -15.06
CA ASN A 112 -82.37 14.82 -13.72
C ASN A 112 -83.28 14.26 -12.61
N GLU A 113 -83.98 13.16 -12.88
CA GLU A 113 -84.95 12.52 -11.98
C GLU A 113 -86.16 13.39 -11.59
N ASN A 114 -86.33 14.56 -12.22
CA ASN A 114 -87.33 15.56 -11.88
C ASN A 114 -88.06 16.11 -13.12
N PHE A 115 -88.20 15.33 -14.20
CA PHE A 115 -88.83 15.77 -15.46
C PHE A 115 -88.01 16.74 -16.32
N LEU A 116 -86.68 16.66 -16.26
CA LEU A 116 -85.85 17.14 -17.38
C LEU A 116 -85.96 16.13 -18.52
N TRP A 117 -86.89 16.35 -19.42
CA TRP A 117 -87.19 15.44 -20.51
C TRP A 117 -86.19 15.61 -21.65
N GLN A 118 -85.43 14.54 -21.88
CA GLN A 118 -84.55 14.40 -23.04
C GLN A 118 -85.32 13.66 -24.13
N LEU A 119 -85.38 14.26 -25.32
CA LEU A 119 -86.09 13.73 -26.48
C LEU A 119 -85.11 12.99 -27.39
N PHE A 120 -85.41 11.73 -27.68
CA PHE A 120 -84.54 10.83 -28.45
C PHE A 120 -85.17 10.39 -29.76
N ASP A 121 -84.38 10.41 -30.83
CA ASP A 121 -84.65 9.73 -32.09
C ASP A 121 -83.67 8.56 -32.21
N GLY A 122 -84.14 7.35 -31.92
CA GLY A 122 -83.28 6.19 -31.68
C GLY A 122 -82.38 6.39 -30.45
N GLU A 123 -81.06 6.46 -30.66
CA GLU A 123 -80.06 6.67 -29.61
C GLU A 123 -79.60 8.13 -29.48
N SER A 124 -79.96 9.00 -30.43
CA SER A 124 -79.51 10.39 -30.45
C SER A 124 -80.49 11.28 -29.68
N ASN A 125 -79.98 11.98 -28.64
CA ASN A 125 -80.71 13.06 -27.99
C ASN A 125 -80.67 14.30 -28.89
N PHE A 126 -81.83 14.80 -29.28
CA PHE A 126 -81.94 15.98 -30.17
C PHE A 126 -82.53 17.21 -29.50
N ALA A 127 -83.11 17.08 -28.30
CA ALA A 127 -83.65 18.21 -27.53
C ALA A 127 -83.78 17.85 -26.05
N SER A 128 -83.70 18.86 -25.19
CA SER A 128 -83.97 18.71 -23.76
C SER A 128 -84.94 19.81 -23.32
N VAL A 129 -86.01 19.41 -22.65
CA VAL A 129 -87.10 20.28 -22.22
C VAL A 129 -87.27 20.09 -20.72
N ASP A 130 -87.04 21.15 -19.96
CA ASP A 130 -87.26 21.14 -18.52
C ASP A 130 -88.73 21.52 -18.23
N VAL A 131 -89.49 20.54 -17.73
CA VAL A 131 -90.88 20.75 -17.32
C VAL A 131 -91.07 20.58 -15.81
N THR A 132 -89.98 20.47 -15.03
CA THR A 132 -90.03 20.40 -13.56
C THR A 132 -90.91 21.51 -12.96
N PRO A 133 -90.76 22.79 -13.37
CA PRO A 133 -91.56 23.87 -12.78
C PRO A 133 -93.06 23.74 -13.06
N ASN A 134 -93.47 23.07 -14.14
CA ASN A 134 -94.89 22.85 -14.41
C ASN A 134 -95.47 21.80 -13.47
N PHE A 135 -94.74 20.71 -13.21
CA PHE A 135 -95.18 19.67 -12.27
C PHE A 135 -95.17 20.15 -10.81
N GLU A 136 -94.24 21.02 -10.43
CA GLU A 136 -94.24 21.72 -9.14
C GLU A 136 -95.53 22.52 -8.89
N GLN A 137 -96.16 23.02 -9.95
CA GLN A 137 -97.40 23.82 -9.85
C GLN A 137 -98.66 22.96 -10.03
N MET A 138 -98.60 21.91 -10.85
CA MET A 138 -99.72 20.99 -11.04
C MET A 138 -99.98 20.13 -9.80
N ASN A 139 -98.94 19.63 -9.11
CA ASN A 139 -99.10 18.73 -7.95
C ASN A 139 -99.87 19.37 -6.77
N PRO A 140 -99.52 20.57 -6.29
CA PRO A 140 -100.30 21.25 -5.25
C PRO A 140 -101.74 21.57 -5.69
N SER A 141 -101.93 21.94 -6.97
CA SER A 141 -103.27 22.19 -7.51
C SER A 141 -104.12 20.93 -7.51
N LEU A 142 -103.54 19.80 -7.90
CA LEU A 142 -104.19 18.51 -7.87
C LEU A 142 -104.49 18.06 -6.42
N ASN A 143 -103.59 18.29 -5.46
CA ASN A 143 -103.84 18.01 -4.03
C ASN A 143 -105.09 18.74 -3.52
N VAL A 144 -105.23 20.03 -3.85
CA VAL A 144 -106.42 20.80 -3.45
C VAL A 144 -107.68 20.27 -4.15
N LEU A 145 -107.60 19.98 -5.45
CA LEU A 145 -108.76 19.44 -6.18
C LEU A 145 -109.21 18.07 -5.67
N VAL A 146 -108.27 17.19 -5.25
CA VAL A 146 -108.61 15.94 -4.54
C VAL A 146 -109.38 16.23 -3.26
N GLY A 147 -108.89 17.17 -2.45
CA GLY A 147 -109.55 17.54 -1.19
C GLY A 147 -110.96 18.11 -1.42
N VAL A 148 -111.11 18.99 -2.41
CA VAL A 148 -112.42 19.55 -2.78
C VAL A 148 -113.36 18.46 -3.30
N ALA A 149 -112.90 17.60 -4.23
CA ALA A 149 -113.67 16.48 -4.74
C ALA A 149 -114.13 15.53 -3.62
N GLY A 150 -113.22 15.17 -2.69
CA GLY A 150 -113.53 14.34 -1.53
C GLY A 150 -114.55 14.97 -0.57
N SER A 151 -114.53 16.29 -0.42
CA SER A 151 -115.51 17.01 0.41
C SER A 151 -116.89 17.16 -0.25
N LEU A 152 -116.94 17.26 -1.59
CA LEU A 152 -118.16 17.46 -2.35
C LEU A 152 -118.90 16.15 -2.63
N LEU A 153 -118.18 15.05 -2.80
CA LEU A 153 -118.75 13.76 -3.19
C LEU A 153 -119.81 13.22 -2.21
N PRO A 154 -119.63 13.31 -0.88
CA PRO A 154 -120.67 12.94 0.09
C PRO A 154 -121.89 13.87 0.06
N LEU A 155 -121.71 15.15 -0.30
CA LEU A 155 -122.74 16.18 -0.22
C LEU A 155 -123.61 16.26 -1.48
N CYS A 156 -123.06 15.91 -2.64
CA CYS A 156 -123.76 16.00 -3.92
C CYS A 156 -124.46 14.69 -4.32
N LYS A 157 -124.13 13.55 -3.69
CA LYS A 157 -124.74 12.23 -3.94
C LYS A 157 -125.57 11.68 -2.78
N ALA A 158 -125.98 12.52 -1.83
CA ALA A 158 -126.84 12.10 -0.73
C ALA A 158 -128.29 11.93 -1.23
N GLU A 159 -128.77 10.70 -1.33
CA GLU A 159 -130.16 10.40 -1.75
C GLU A 159 -131.18 10.55 -0.59
N SER A 160 -130.75 10.62 0.69
CA SER A 160 -131.67 10.88 1.83
C SER A 160 -130.99 11.33 3.14
N ILE A 161 -131.80 11.88 4.07
CA ILE A 161 -131.40 12.36 5.41
C ILE A 161 -130.90 11.23 6.33
N GLY A 162 -131.29 9.97 6.09
CA GLY A 162 -130.80 8.82 6.87
C GLY A 162 -129.31 8.56 6.69
N ASP A 163 -128.76 8.89 5.53
CA ASP A 163 -127.33 8.73 5.20
C ASP A 163 -126.44 9.74 5.96
N LEU A 164 -126.99 10.88 6.37
CA LEU A 164 -126.27 11.92 7.11
C LEU A 164 -125.90 11.45 8.53
N THR A 165 -126.74 10.64 9.15
CA THR A 165 -126.58 10.18 10.54
C THR A 165 -125.51 9.09 10.63
N THR A 166 -125.54 8.12 9.72
CA THR A 166 -124.52 7.07 9.59
C THR A 166 -123.14 7.66 9.26
N ARG A 167 -123.11 8.73 8.46
CA ARG A 167 -121.86 9.44 8.14
C ARG A 167 -121.36 10.32 9.28
N ALA A 168 -122.23 10.84 10.14
CA ALA A 168 -121.83 11.54 11.36
C ALA A 168 -121.19 10.59 12.39
N GLU A 169 -121.71 9.36 12.53
CA GLU A 169 -121.07 8.32 13.34
C GLU A 169 -119.73 7.88 12.77
N ALA A 170 -119.61 7.75 11.45
CA ALA A 170 -118.34 7.49 10.77
C ALA A 170 -117.32 8.63 11.02
N LEU A 171 -117.77 9.89 11.01
CA LEU A 171 -116.94 11.06 11.37
C LEU A 171 -116.48 11.02 12.83
N GLY A 172 -117.33 10.58 13.76
CA GLY A 172 -116.96 10.38 15.17
C GLY A 172 -115.96 9.24 15.38
N ALA A 173 -116.06 8.16 14.59
CA ALA A 173 -115.06 7.09 14.55
C ALA A 173 -113.73 7.62 13.98
N LEU A 174 -113.78 8.39 12.90
CA LEU A 174 -112.63 9.05 12.29
C LEU A 174 -111.93 10.01 13.26
N GLY A 175 -112.68 10.74 14.08
CA GLY A 175 -112.13 11.62 15.13
C GLY A 175 -111.30 10.87 16.17
N ARG A 176 -111.75 9.69 16.61
CA ARG A 176 -111.01 8.82 17.54
C ARG A 176 -109.76 8.21 16.89
N GLU A 177 -109.84 7.87 15.62
CA GLU A 177 -108.69 7.41 14.84
C GLU A 177 -107.66 8.53 14.67
N ILE A 178 -108.10 9.77 14.40
CA ILE A 178 -107.23 10.96 14.34
C ILE A 178 -106.53 11.22 15.68
N GLU A 179 -107.21 11.07 16.82
CA GLU A 179 -106.55 11.19 18.13
C GLU A 179 -105.53 10.07 18.37
N GLY A 180 -105.84 8.83 17.95
CA GLY A 180 -104.89 7.71 17.99
C GLY A 180 -103.65 7.96 17.14
N LEU A 181 -103.85 8.43 15.90
CA LEU A 181 -102.80 8.84 14.99
C LEU A 181 -102.01 10.05 15.53
N SER A 182 -102.66 11.00 16.22
CA SER A 182 -101.97 12.12 16.85
C SER A 182 -101.04 11.68 17.99
N ARG A 183 -101.46 10.69 18.80
CA ARG A 183 -100.59 10.09 19.83
C ARG A 183 -99.42 9.32 19.23
N GLN A 184 -99.67 8.54 18.17
CA GLN A 184 -98.61 7.85 17.42
C GLN A 184 -97.65 8.85 16.78
N ALA A 185 -98.16 9.92 16.18
CA ALA A 185 -97.34 11.00 15.61
C ALA A 185 -96.46 11.65 16.67
N LYS A 186 -96.97 11.92 17.88
CA LYS A 186 -96.14 12.43 18.99
C LYS A 186 -95.05 11.44 19.42
N GLN A 187 -95.36 10.14 19.50
CA GLN A 187 -94.35 9.12 19.79
C GLN A 187 -93.29 9.02 18.69
N HIS A 188 -93.69 9.12 17.42
CA HIS A 188 -92.78 9.13 16.29
C HIS A 188 -91.89 10.39 16.27
N VAL A 189 -92.44 11.56 16.61
CA VAL A 189 -91.65 12.79 16.78
C VAL A 189 -90.61 12.62 17.88
N GLN A 190 -90.97 12.10 19.05
CA GLN A 190 -90.02 11.86 20.14
C GLN A 190 -88.93 10.84 19.75
N THR A 191 -89.31 9.79 19.01
CA THR A 191 -88.38 8.78 18.52
C THR A 191 -87.44 9.38 17.47
N ALA A 192 -87.94 10.26 16.60
CA ALA A 192 -87.14 10.99 15.61
C ALA A 192 -86.17 11.96 16.28
N GLU A 193 -86.59 12.69 17.33
CA GLU A 193 -85.71 13.56 18.12
C GLU A 193 -84.58 12.78 18.81
N ASN A 194 -84.91 11.64 19.44
CA ASN A 194 -83.91 10.77 20.07
C ASN A 194 -82.94 10.18 19.02
N SER A 195 -83.46 9.82 17.85
CA SER A 195 -82.66 9.31 16.74
C SER A 195 -81.74 10.38 16.16
N ALA A 196 -82.21 11.62 16.04
CA ALA A 196 -81.40 12.77 15.62
C ALA A 196 -80.28 13.07 16.62
N ALA A 197 -80.57 13.05 17.92
CA ALA A 197 -79.56 13.24 18.96
C ALA A 197 -78.49 12.13 18.95
N LEU A 198 -78.89 10.88 18.68
CA LEU A 198 -77.95 9.77 18.47
C LEU A 198 -77.12 9.95 17.20
N ALA A 199 -77.73 10.39 16.10
CA ALA A 199 -77.03 10.69 14.85
C ALA A 199 -75.96 11.77 15.04
N ASP A 200 -76.29 12.88 15.72
CA ASP A 200 -75.33 13.95 16.05
C ASP A 200 -74.17 13.43 16.90
N LYS A 201 -74.44 12.54 17.85
CA LYS A 201 -73.41 11.91 18.68
C LYS A 201 -72.49 11.02 17.84
N HIS A 202 -73.05 10.22 16.94
CA HIS A 202 -72.27 9.37 16.04
C HIS A 202 -71.48 10.18 15.02
N GLU A 203 -72.02 11.29 14.53
CA GLU A 203 -71.30 12.21 13.65
C GLU A 203 -70.07 12.80 14.35
N LYS A 204 -70.21 13.26 15.60
CA LYS A 204 -69.08 13.74 16.40
C LYS A 204 -68.02 12.66 16.62
N LEU A 205 -68.43 11.44 16.98
CA LEU A 205 -67.50 10.31 17.14
C LEU A 205 -66.79 9.96 15.83
N ALA A 206 -67.49 10.02 14.69
CA ALA A 206 -66.91 9.78 13.38
C ALA A 206 -65.92 10.89 12.98
N ALA A 207 -66.22 12.15 13.30
CA ALA A 207 -65.32 13.28 13.10
C ALA A 207 -64.04 13.13 13.95
N ASP A 208 -64.18 12.81 15.24
CA ASP A 208 -63.05 12.57 16.14
C ASP A 208 -62.17 11.40 15.66
N ALA A 209 -62.81 10.29 15.28
CA ALA A 209 -62.10 9.11 14.74
C ALA A 209 -61.38 9.45 13.42
N ARG A 210 -61.96 10.30 12.57
CA ARG A 210 -61.31 10.78 11.35
C ARG A 210 -60.08 11.62 11.67
N THR A 211 -60.16 12.56 12.60
CA THR A 211 -59.02 13.38 13.02
C THR A 211 -57.90 12.54 13.63
N GLN A 212 -58.25 11.53 14.44
CA GLN A 212 -57.28 10.57 14.96
C GLN A 212 -56.62 9.77 13.83
N THR A 213 -57.40 9.31 12.85
CA THR A 213 -56.88 8.59 11.68
C THR A 213 -55.93 9.46 10.85
N GLU A 214 -56.29 10.72 10.60
CA GLU A 214 -55.43 11.67 9.88
C GLU A 214 -54.12 11.93 10.63
N THR A 215 -54.17 12.02 11.97
CA THR A 215 -52.98 12.15 12.83
C THR A 215 -52.09 10.91 12.73
N VAL A 216 -52.67 9.71 12.85
CA VAL A 216 -51.92 8.44 12.71
C VAL A 216 -51.29 8.33 11.32
N VAL A 217 -52.02 8.65 10.26
CA VAL A 217 -51.48 8.66 8.88
C VAL A 217 -50.31 9.64 8.74
N ALA A 218 -50.38 10.82 9.36
CA ALA A 218 -49.27 11.77 9.37
C ALA A 218 -48.04 11.18 10.08
N THR A 219 -48.21 10.59 11.27
CA THR A 219 -47.10 9.96 12.01
C THR A 219 -46.48 8.78 11.26
N VAL A 220 -47.29 7.97 10.57
CA VAL A 220 -46.80 6.85 9.75
C VAL A 220 -45.98 7.36 8.55
N ARG A 221 -46.39 8.48 7.92
CA ARG A 221 -45.64 9.09 6.82
C ARG A 221 -44.29 9.62 7.30
N GLU A 222 -44.26 10.30 8.44
CA GLU A 222 -43.02 10.79 9.03
C GLU A 222 -42.07 9.64 9.40
N LEU A 223 -42.60 8.59 10.04
CA LEU A 223 -41.81 7.40 10.37
C LEU A 223 -41.29 6.70 9.11
N SER A 224 -42.10 6.61 8.05
CA SER A 224 -41.65 6.06 6.76
C SER A 224 -40.52 6.87 6.13
N GLN A 225 -40.56 8.20 6.22
CA GLN A 225 -39.47 9.07 5.75
C GLN A 225 -38.19 8.85 6.57
N GLN A 226 -38.31 8.76 7.90
CA GLN A 226 -37.17 8.47 8.78
C GLN A 226 -36.57 7.09 8.51
N VAL A 227 -37.39 6.05 8.32
CA VAL A 227 -36.92 4.70 7.97
C VAL A 227 -36.13 4.72 6.65
N ASN A 228 -36.62 5.44 5.64
CA ASN A 228 -35.92 5.57 4.36
C ASN A 228 -34.59 6.33 4.49
N ALA A 229 -34.56 7.41 5.28
CA ALA A 229 -33.32 8.14 5.56
C ALA A 229 -32.31 7.25 6.30
N ASN A 230 -32.75 6.52 7.32
CA ASN A 230 -31.92 5.59 8.08
C ASN A 230 -31.40 4.45 7.20
N ALA A 231 -32.23 3.89 6.30
CA ALA A 231 -31.80 2.86 5.36
C ALA A 231 -30.69 3.35 4.42
N SER A 232 -30.80 4.61 3.96
CA SER A 232 -29.75 5.26 3.17
C SER A 232 -28.46 5.42 3.99
N SER A 233 -28.54 5.93 5.22
CA SER A 233 -27.39 6.07 6.11
C SER A 233 -26.71 4.72 6.42
N VAL A 234 -27.49 3.67 6.67
CA VAL A 234 -26.98 2.30 6.87
C VAL A 234 -26.25 1.82 5.62
N THR A 235 -26.78 2.06 4.42
CA THR A 235 -26.12 1.69 3.16
C THR A 235 -24.77 2.40 3.02
N THR A 236 -24.71 3.70 3.33
CA THR A 236 -23.46 4.46 3.33
C THR A 236 -22.45 3.93 4.35
N LEU A 237 -22.89 3.63 5.58
CA LEU A 237 -22.03 3.07 6.62
C LEU A 237 -21.48 1.70 6.23
N VAL A 238 -22.29 0.84 5.60
CA VAL A 238 -21.84 -0.47 5.09
C VAL A 238 -20.74 -0.30 4.04
N GLU A 239 -20.86 0.67 3.14
CA GLU A 239 -19.83 0.92 2.12
C GLU A 239 -18.54 1.49 2.72
N GLN A 240 -18.66 2.34 3.74
CA GLN A 240 -17.51 2.84 4.51
C GLN A 240 -16.80 1.71 5.26
N ILE A 241 -17.55 0.78 5.86
CA ILE A 241 -16.99 -0.41 6.53
C ILE A 241 -16.23 -1.27 5.52
N LYS A 242 -16.80 -1.55 4.34
CA LYS A 242 -16.12 -2.31 3.27
C LYS A 242 -14.83 -1.64 2.82
N THR A 243 -14.87 -0.32 2.61
CA THR A 243 -13.68 0.45 2.22
C THR A 243 -12.61 0.40 3.31
N THR A 244 -13.00 0.53 4.57
CA THR A 244 -12.09 0.46 5.72
C THR A 244 -11.47 -0.93 5.86
N ALA A 245 -12.26 -1.98 5.69
CA ALA A 245 -11.78 -3.36 5.69
C ALA A 245 -10.76 -3.60 4.56
N GLY A 246 -11.05 -3.16 3.34
CA GLY A 246 -10.11 -3.26 2.22
C GLY A 246 -8.82 -2.45 2.43
N ASN A 247 -8.89 -1.32 3.14
CA ASN A 247 -7.69 -0.56 3.52
C ASN A 247 -6.89 -1.28 4.62
N ALA A 248 -7.57 -1.92 5.57
CA ALA A 248 -6.92 -2.71 6.62
C ALA A 248 -6.18 -3.92 6.02
N GLU A 249 -6.78 -4.64 5.07
CA GLU A 249 -6.12 -5.74 4.35
C GLU A 249 -4.87 -5.28 3.59
N LYS A 250 -4.94 -4.12 2.91
CA LYS A 250 -3.76 -3.52 2.25
C LYS A 250 -2.66 -3.16 3.25
N LEU A 251 -3.04 -2.63 4.41
CA LEU A 251 -2.08 -2.30 5.46
C LEU A 251 -1.43 -3.55 6.03
N GLU A 252 -2.20 -4.61 6.29
CA GLU A 252 -1.70 -5.91 6.73
C GLU A 252 -0.70 -6.50 5.73
N ALA A 253 -1.04 -6.48 4.43
CA ALA A 253 -0.13 -6.92 3.38
C ALA A 253 1.16 -6.09 3.32
N LEU A 254 1.07 -4.77 3.50
CA LEU A 254 2.24 -3.89 3.56
C LEU A 254 3.12 -4.19 4.78
N VAL A 255 2.53 -4.35 5.96
CA VAL A 255 3.24 -4.70 7.20
C VAL A 255 3.94 -6.05 7.04
N GLY A 256 3.24 -7.08 6.52
CA GLY A 256 3.85 -8.37 6.22
C GLY A 256 5.02 -8.27 5.24
N GLY A 257 4.88 -7.44 4.20
CA GLY A 257 5.96 -7.16 3.24
C GLY A 257 7.16 -6.46 3.87
N TYR A 258 6.94 -5.51 4.79
CA TYR A 258 8.02 -4.86 5.52
C TYR A 258 8.70 -5.78 6.52
N GLN A 259 7.94 -6.63 7.21
CA GLN A 259 8.48 -7.58 8.18
C GLN A 259 9.48 -8.55 7.52
N SER A 260 9.12 -9.12 6.36
CA SER A 260 10.04 -9.97 5.60
C SER A 260 11.31 -9.22 5.16
N LYS A 261 11.19 -7.95 4.75
CA LYS A 261 12.35 -7.11 4.42
C LYS A 261 13.23 -6.82 5.63
N PHE A 262 12.63 -6.57 6.80
CA PHE A 262 13.36 -6.37 8.05
C PHE A 262 14.10 -7.62 8.50
N GLU A 263 13.49 -8.80 8.39
CA GLU A 263 14.13 -10.08 8.69
C GLU A 263 15.32 -10.34 7.76
N ALA A 264 15.16 -10.09 6.45
CA ALA A 264 16.25 -10.19 5.48
C ALA A 264 17.38 -9.20 5.78
N PHE A 265 17.04 -7.94 6.08
CA PHE A 265 18.02 -6.90 6.43
C PHE A 265 18.77 -7.23 7.72
N GLN A 266 18.08 -7.71 8.75
CA GLN A 266 18.68 -8.14 10.01
C GLN A 266 19.65 -9.30 9.77
N SER A 267 19.26 -10.30 8.97
CA SER A 267 20.14 -11.41 8.61
C SER A 267 21.39 -10.96 7.85
N GLU A 268 21.27 -9.98 6.94
CA GLU A 268 22.44 -9.43 6.21
C GLU A 268 23.35 -8.64 7.16
N LEU A 269 22.78 -7.87 8.09
CA LEU A 269 23.52 -7.14 9.12
C LEU A 269 24.31 -8.09 10.02
N ASP A 270 23.67 -9.14 10.52
CA ASP A 270 24.30 -10.14 11.38
C ASP A 270 25.42 -10.89 10.64
N GLY A 271 25.19 -11.23 9.36
CA GLY A 271 26.21 -11.81 8.48
C GLY A 271 27.43 -10.90 8.32
N ARG A 272 27.23 -9.63 7.96
CA ARG A 272 28.33 -8.65 7.83
C ARG A 272 29.06 -8.42 9.14
N ASN A 273 28.35 -8.40 10.27
CA ASN A 273 28.97 -8.16 11.57
C ASN A 273 29.83 -9.37 12.00
N SER A 274 29.40 -10.59 11.67
CA SER A 274 30.19 -11.81 11.84
C SER A 274 31.44 -11.78 10.94
N GLU A 275 31.31 -11.44 9.66
CA GLU A 275 32.44 -11.29 8.73
C GLU A 275 33.44 -10.23 9.23
N PHE A 276 32.95 -9.08 9.71
CA PHE A 276 33.80 -8.01 10.23
C PHE A 276 34.54 -8.43 11.50
N SER A 277 33.89 -9.21 12.37
CA SER A 277 34.52 -9.77 13.57
C SER A 277 35.63 -10.76 13.20
N GLN A 278 35.38 -11.63 12.21
CA GLN A 278 36.40 -12.55 11.70
C GLN A 278 37.56 -11.79 11.04
N PHE A 279 37.26 -10.78 10.23
CA PHE A 279 38.28 -9.92 9.62
C PHE A 279 39.17 -9.24 10.67
N GLN A 280 38.62 -8.77 11.79
CA GLN A 280 39.42 -8.21 12.88
C GLN A 280 40.37 -9.24 13.51
N ILE A 281 39.89 -10.47 13.73
CA ILE A 281 40.71 -11.57 14.25
C ILE A 281 41.84 -11.88 13.27
N ASP A 282 41.52 -12.05 11.99
CA ASP A 282 42.47 -12.40 10.94
C ASP A 282 43.50 -11.28 10.73
N ALA A 283 43.07 -10.02 10.75
CA ALA A 283 43.96 -8.86 10.64
C ALA A 283 44.92 -8.77 11.84
N LYS A 284 44.45 -9.07 13.06
CA LYS A 284 45.29 -9.11 14.24
C LYS A 284 46.31 -10.25 14.16
N ALA A 285 45.87 -11.45 13.76
CA ALA A 285 46.74 -12.60 13.57
C ALA A 285 47.79 -12.34 12.47
N ALA A 286 47.39 -11.73 11.35
CA ALA A 286 48.30 -11.34 10.26
C ALA A 286 49.32 -10.29 10.71
N LYS A 287 48.90 -9.32 11.54
CA LYS A 287 49.80 -8.31 12.12
C LYS A 287 50.83 -8.95 13.06
N GLU A 288 50.40 -9.86 13.93
CA GLU A 288 51.29 -10.61 14.82
C GLU A 288 52.28 -11.47 14.03
N ALA A 289 51.80 -12.19 13.00
CA ALA A 289 52.64 -12.99 12.11
C ALA A 289 53.64 -12.15 11.32
N ASN A 290 53.24 -10.98 10.81
CA ASN A 290 54.15 -10.07 10.10
C ASN A 290 55.21 -9.49 11.03
N SER A 291 54.84 -9.09 12.25
CA SER A 291 55.81 -8.60 13.23
C SER A 291 56.84 -9.68 13.61
N ALA A 292 56.40 -10.94 13.76
CA ALA A 292 57.32 -12.07 13.98
C ALA A 292 58.25 -12.29 12.77
N ARG A 293 57.73 -12.19 11.54
CA ARG A 293 58.55 -12.29 10.31
C ARG A 293 59.56 -11.16 10.20
N GLU A 294 59.18 -9.92 10.50
CA GLU A 294 60.11 -8.78 10.53
C GLU A 294 61.25 -9.01 11.53
N GLY A 295 60.94 -9.52 12.72
CA GLY A 295 61.95 -9.90 13.72
C GLY A 295 62.90 -11.00 13.23
N GLU A 296 62.37 -12.02 12.55
CA GLU A 296 63.20 -13.09 11.98
C GLU A 296 64.05 -12.60 10.80
N ILE A 297 63.51 -11.74 9.94
CA ILE A 297 64.26 -11.11 8.85
C ILE A 297 65.43 -10.30 9.42
N ASP A 298 65.20 -9.45 10.42
CA ASP A 298 66.27 -8.66 11.05
C ASP A 298 67.33 -9.56 11.70
N ARG A 299 66.91 -10.65 12.37
CA ARG A 299 67.82 -11.65 12.92
C ARG A 299 68.66 -12.32 11.84
N LEU A 300 68.04 -12.77 10.74
CA LEU A 300 68.72 -13.43 9.63
C LEU A 300 69.68 -12.49 8.90
N THR A 301 69.30 -11.23 8.70
CA THR A 301 70.18 -10.20 8.12
C THR A 301 71.41 -9.98 8.99
N LYS A 302 71.24 -9.79 10.30
CA LYS A 302 72.38 -9.65 11.25
C LYS A 302 73.28 -10.87 11.26
N LEU A 303 72.70 -12.08 11.18
CA LEU A 303 73.46 -13.32 11.10
C LEU A 303 74.25 -13.41 9.79
N ALA A 304 73.63 -13.03 8.66
CA ALA A 304 74.29 -13.04 7.36
C ALA A 304 75.47 -12.06 7.31
N ASP A 305 75.30 -10.84 7.83
CA ASP A 305 76.38 -9.84 7.91
C ASP A 305 77.54 -10.33 8.78
N ALA A 306 77.24 -10.91 9.94
CA ALA A 306 78.24 -11.52 10.82
C ALA A 306 78.96 -12.70 10.14
N MET A 307 78.23 -13.53 9.38
CA MET A 307 78.82 -14.64 8.63
C MET A 307 79.72 -14.17 7.49
N ILE A 308 79.34 -13.12 6.74
CA ILE A 308 80.16 -12.57 5.66
C ILE A 308 81.46 -11.95 6.21
N SER A 309 81.36 -11.18 7.30
CA SER A 309 82.52 -10.59 7.99
C SER A 309 83.44 -11.67 8.58
N GLY A 310 82.87 -12.66 9.26
CA GLY A 310 83.59 -13.79 9.85
C GLY A 310 84.25 -14.71 8.80
N ALA A 311 83.58 -14.97 7.68
CA ALA A 311 84.15 -15.79 6.60
C ALA A 311 85.32 -15.09 5.90
N THR A 312 85.25 -13.76 5.73
CA THR A 312 86.31 -12.97 5.10
C THR A 312 87.58 -12.93 5.96
N THR A 313 87.43 -12.69 7.27
CA THR A 313 88.56 -12.70 8.23
C THR A 313 89.17 -14.09 8.36
N ALA A 314 88.35 -15.14 8.47
CA ALA A 314 88.82 -16.53 8.51
C ALA A 314 89.53 -16.96 7.22
N GLY A 315 89.02 -16.54 6.05
CA GLY A 315 89.65 -16.80 4.75
C GLY A 315 91.01 -16.11 4.60
N LEU A 316 91.11 -14.85 5.02
CA LEU A 316 92.36 -14.07 5.01
C LEU A 316 93.41 -14.68 5.96
N GLY A 317 93.01 -15.00 7.20
CA GLY A 317 93.87 -15.64 8.19
C GLY A 317 94.40 -16.99 7.72
N LYS A 318 93.54 -17.82 7.11
CA LYS A 318 93.95 -19.11 6.54
C LYS A 318 94.95 -18.95 5.39
N SER A 319 94.74 -18.00 4.48
CA SER A 319 95.68 -17.73 3.37
C SER A 319 97.07 -17.30 3.85
N LEU A 320 97.12 -16.45 4.89
CA LEU A 320 98.37 -16.01 5.52
C LEU A 320 99.07 -17.16 6.25
N GLU A 321 98.31 -18.00 6.97
CA GLU A 321 98.83 -19.20 7.65
C GLU A 321 99.36 -20.25 6.66
N ASP A 322 98.66 -20.49 5.55
CA ASP A 322 99.16 -21.37 4.48
C ASP A 322 100.43 -20.80 3.84
N THR A 323 100.55 -19.48 3.75
CA THR A 323 101.76 -18.80 3.28
C THR A 323 102.92 -18.95 4.27
N ARG A 324 102.66 -18.81 5.58
CA ARG A 324 103.62 -19.08 6.66
C ARG A 324 104.18 -20.51 6.55
N LYS A 325 103.30 -21.51 6.45
CA LYS A 325 103.69 -22.93 6.31
C LYS A 325 104.59 -23.18 5.09
N ARG A 326 104.31 -22.52 3.96
CA ARG A 326 105.19 -22.61 2.77
C ARG A 326 106.60 -22.06 3.04
N TYR A 327 106.72 -20.95 3.77
CA TYR A 327 108.03 -20.40 4.14
C TYR A 327 108.74 -21.24 5.20
N GLU A 328 108.02 -21.79 6.18
CA GLU A 328 108.57 -22.72 7.17
C GLU A 328 109.19 -23.96 6.51
N LEU A 329 108.50 -24.53 5.51
CA LEU A 329 109.02 -25.64 4.71
C LEU A 329 110.30 -25.25 3.94
N ARG A 330 110.31 -24.07 3.29
CA ARG A 330 111.48 -23.56 2.57
C ARG A 330 112.65 -23.25 3.50
N MET A 331 112.37 -22.72 4.69
CA MET A 331 113.34 -22.45 5.74
C MET A 331 113.97 -23.75 6.25
N ASN A 332 113.18 -24.80 6.51
CA ASN A 332 113.69 -26.11 6.91
C ASN A 332 114.52 -26.77 5.80
N SER A 333 114.14 -26.58 4.54
CA SER A 333 114.96 -26.98 3.40
C SER A 333 116.30 -26.23 3.38
N ALA A 334 116.30 -24.90 3.56
CA ALA A 334 117.52 -24.09 3.63
C ALA A 334 118.42 -24.49 4.82
N ARG A 335 117.84 -24.80 5.99
CA ARG A 335 118.56 -25.34 7.15
C ARG A 335 119.23 -26.67 6.84
N THR A 336 118.54 -27.53 6.10
CA THR A 336 119.08 -28.81 5.64
C THR A 336 120.21 -28.59 4.63
N GLY A 337 120.02 -27.68 3.68
CA GLY A 337 121.05 -27.25 2.73
C GLY A 337 122.29 -26.65 3.40
N PHE A 338 122.12 -25.86 4.46
CA PHE A 338 123.24 -25.37 5.28
C PHE A 338 124.04 -26.52 5.90
N LYS A 339 123.36 -27.51 6.50
CA LYS A 339 124.05 -28.69 7.06
C LYS A 339 124.86 -29.43 6.00
N TRP A 340 124.30 -29.63 4.81
CA TRP A 340 125.01 -30.22 3.68
C TRP A 340 126.20 -29.37 3.23
N SER A 341 126.07 -28.06 3.24
CA SER A 341 127.14 -27.13 2.86
C SER A 341 128.30 -27.17 3.84
N VAL A 342 128.01 -27.19 5.14
CA VAL A 342 129.02 -27.38 6.19
C VAL A 342 129.70 -28.74 6.04
N PHE A 343 128.94 -29.80 5.74
CA PHE A 343 129.52 -31.12 5.47
C PHE A 343 130.49 -31.08 4.27
N PHE A 344 130.10 -30.45 3.15
CA PHE A 344 130.99 -30.28 1.99
C PHE A 344 132.21 -29.42 2.29
N LEU A 345 132.06 -28.37 3.12
CA LEU A 345 133.16 -27.52 3.57
C LEU A 345 134.18 -28.30 4.40
N VAL A 346 133.69 -29.12 5.34
CA VAL A 346 134.53 -30.02 6.14
C VAL A 346 135.21 -31.04 5.22
N LEU A 347 134.47 -31.66 4.28
CA LEU A 347 135.00 -32.63 3.34
C LEU A 347 136.08 -32.01 2.42
N SER A 348 135.88 -30.78 1.94
CA SER A 348 136.88 -30.05 1.15
C SER A 348 138.10 -29.61 1.97
N ALA A 349 137.95 -29.51 3.29
CA ALA A 349 139.06 -29.22 4.21
C ALA A 349 139.97 -30.42 4.47
N ILE A 350 139.48 -31.66 4.29
CA ILE A 350 140.25 -32.88 4.58
C ILE A 350 141.53 -32.99 3.74
N PRO A 351 141.53 -32.78 2.41
CA PRO A 351 142.77 -32.80 1.61
C PRO A 351 143.77 -31.71 2.05
N LEU A 352 143.27 -30.57 2.49
CA LEU A 352 144.07 -29.45 3.00
C LEU A 352 144.72 -29.80 4.35
N ALA A 353 143.96 -30.41 5.26
CA ALA A 353 144.45 -30.90 6.54
C ALA A 353 145.48 -32.03 6.38
N ALA A 354 145.25 -32.95 5.43
CA ALA A 354 146.18 -34.03 5.11
C ALA A 354 147.54 -33.52 4.59
N HIS A 355 147.56 -32.37 3.92
CA HIS A 355 148.79 -31.78 3.40
C HIS A 355 149.59 -30.98 4.44
N LEU A 356 148.93 -30.33 5.41
CA LEU A 356 149.58 -29.48 6.41
C LEU A 356 150.15 -30.26 7.61
N LEU A 357 149.69 -31.49 7.83
CA LEU A 357 150.14 -32.37 8.91
C LEU A 357 150.71 -33.66 8.32
N PRO A 358 151.96 -33.65 7.81
CA PRO A 358 152.60 -34.87 7.32
C PRO A 358 152.79 -35.84 8.48
N GLY A 359 152.06 -36.97 8.46
CA GLY A 359 152.13 -38.03 9.46
C GLY A 359 150.77 -38.49 10.02
N LEU A 360 149.71 -37.68 9.89
CA LEU A 360 148.40 -38.00 10.49
C LEU A 360 147.51 -38.91 9.61
N PHE A 361 147.77 -39.00 8.29
CA PHE A 361 146.90 -39.71 7.33
C PHE A 361 147.58 -40.85 6.54
N GLY A 362 148.81 -41.25 6.92
CA GLY A 362 149.53 -42.36 6.27
C GLY A 362 149.81 -42.16 4.77
N ASP A 363 150.30 -43.19 4.07
CA ASP A 363 150.65 -43.16 2.63
C ASP A 363 149.43 -43.16 1.69
N TRP A 364 148.23 -42.85 2.19
CA TRP A 364 146.98 -42.94 1.41
C TRP A 364 146.81 -41.79 0.40
N PHE A 365 147.61 -40.72 0.52
CA PHE A 365 147.64 -39.61 -0.42
C PHE A 365 149.05 -39.47 -1.04
N PRO A 366 149.17 -39.31 -2.38
CA PRO A 366 150.46 -39.25 -3.05
C PRO A 366 151.28 -38.03 -2.57
N LYS A 367 152.51 -38.31 -2.10
CA LYS A 367 153.49 -37.30 -1.71
C LYS A 367 153.98 -36.57 -2.96
N ILE A 368 153.54 -35.33 -3.16
CA ILE A 368 154.03 -34.45 -4.24
C ILE A 368 155.32 -33.77 -3.75
N SER A 369 156.37 -33.79 -4.58
CA SER A 369 157.77 -33.58 -4.24
C SER A 369 158.12 -32.20 -3.65
N GLU A 370 159.20 -32.17 -2.85
CA GLU A 370 159.82 -31.04 -2.13
C GLU A 370 160.24 -29.82 -2.98
N THR A 371 159.89 -29.76 -4.26
CA THR A 371 160.16 -28.62 -5.14
C THR A 371 158.90 -27.79 -5.49
N ALA A 372 157.76 -28.07 -4.87
CA ALA A 372 156.52 -27.33 -5.09
C ALA A 372 156.20 -26.30 -3.99
N HIS A 373 157.17 -25.95 -3.13
CA HIS A 373 156.96 -24.99 -2.03
C HIS A 373 157.04 -23.51 -2.43
N GLU A 374 157.42 -23.18 -3.67
CA GLU A 374 157.48 -21.79 -4.16
C GLU A 374 156.38 -21.39 -5.15
N ASN A 375 155.43 -22.27 -5.46
CA ASN A 375 154.44 -21.95 -6.49
C ASN A 375 153.13 -21.40 -5.89
N TRP A 376 152.89 -20.09 -6.03
CA TRP A 376 151.66 -19.41 -5.57
C TRP A 376 150.38 -20.08 -6.09
N TYR A 377 150.45 -20.76 -7.25
CA TYR A 377 149.37 -21.56 -7.82
C TYR A 377 148.88 -22.68 -6.88
N GLY A 378 149.73 -23.24 -6.01
CA GLY A 378 149.34 -24.26 -5.04
C GLY A 378 148.50 -23.69 -3.88
N VAL A 379 148.73 -22.44 -3.48
CA VAL A 379 147.89 -21.72 -2.52
C VAL A 379 146.60 -21.25 -3.18
N LEU A 380 146.67 -20.78 -4.43
CA LEU A 380 145.50 -20.35 -5.19
C LEU A 380 144.53 -21.52 -5.45
N GLY A 381 145.04 -22.70 -5.80
CA GLY A 381 144.23 -23.91 -5.98
C GLY A 381 143.54 -24.35 -4.69
N LYS A 382 144.19 -24.19 -3.54
CA LYS A 382 143.62 -24.48 -2.21
C LYS A 382 142.49 -23.50 -1.83
N ILE A 383 142.64 -22.22 -2.15
CA ILE A 383 141.58 -21.22 -1.95
C ILE A 383 140.41 -21.47 -2.91
N LEU A 384 140.69 -21.75 -4.20
CA LEU A 384 139.68 -22.02 -5.21
C LEU A 384 138.81 -23.24 -4.89
N LEU A 385 139.37 -24.25 -4.20
CA LEU A 385 138.64 -25.45 -3.77
C LEU A 385 137.68 -25.16 -2.60
N MET A 386 138.02 -24.21 -1.73
CA MET A 386 137.18 -23.81 -0.59
C MET A 386 136.08 -22.80 -0.95
N VAL A 387 136.23 -22.06 -2.06
CA VAL A 387 135.30 -21.01 -2.47
C VAL A 387 133.86 -21.54 -2.71
N PRO A 388 133.64 -22.65 -3.43
CA PRO A 388 132.28 -23.17 -3.65
C PRO A 388 131.58 -23.56 -2.35
N ALA A 389 132.28 -24.24 -1.44
CA ALA A 389 131.71 -24.68 -0.16
C ALA A 389 131.44 -23.50 0.79
N THR A 390 132.32 -22.49 0.80
CA THR A 390 132.13 -21.26 1.58
C THR A 390 130.96 -20.43 1.04
N TRP A 391 130.84 -20.32 -0.29
CA TRP A 391 129.71 -19.63 -0.94
C TRP A 391 128.40 -20.33 -0.64
N LEU A 392 128.36 -21.66 -0.78
CA LEU A 392 127.17 -22.45 -0.52
C LEU A 392 126.69 -22.29 0.94
N THR A 393 127.64 -22.31 1.89
CA THR A 393 127.35 -22.08 3.31
C THR A 393 126.81 -20.66 3.57
N GLY A 394 127.42 -19.63 2.96
CA GLY A 394 126.94 -18.25 3.03
C GLY A 394 125.55 -18.06 2.41
N PHE A 395 125.31 -18.68 1.26
CA PHE A 395 124.02 -18.68 0.57
C PHE A 395 122.92 -19.25 1.45
N TYR A 396 123.07 -20.47 1.97
CA TYR A 396 122.05 -21.09 2.82
C TYR A 396 121.87 -20.38 4.16
N THR A 397 122.90 -19.75 4.72
CA THR A 397 122.77 -18.93 5.94
C THR A 397 121.90 -17.71 5.69
N LYS A 398 122.16 -16.97 4.61
CA LYS A 398 121.38 -15.78 4.22
C LYS A 398 119.94 -16.18 3.86
N THR A 399 119.77 -17.21 3.03
CA THR A 399 118.45 -17.73 2.65
C THR A 399 117.64 -18.23 3.85
N TYR A 400 118.27 -18.86 4.85
CA TYR A 400 117.59 -19.26 6.09
C TYR A 400 117.13 -18.05 6.89
N ALA A 401 117.98 -17.03 7.04
CA ALA A 401 117.61 -15.80 7.74
C ALA A 401 116.44 -15.09 7.05
N ASP A 402 116.50 -14.95 5.72
CA ASP A 402 115.42 -14.32 4.94
C ASP A 402 114.09 -15.06 5.10
N PHE A 403 114.09 -16.40 5.04
CA PHE A 403 112.86 -17.18 5.24
C PHE A 403 112.36 -17.16 6.69
N PHE A 404 113.24 -17.09 7.68
CA PHE A 404 112.86 -16.99 9.07
C PHE A 404 112.16 -15.66 9.40
N HIS A 405 112.64 -14.55 8.82
CA HIS A 405 111.98 -13.25 8.95
C HIS A 405 110.61 -13.25 8.27
N LEU A 406 110.53 -13.76 7.03
CA LEU A 406 109.26 -13.88 6.31
C LEU A 406 108.25 -14.77 7.05
N GLU A 407 108.69 -15.92 7.57
CA GLU A 407 107.84 -16.82 8.35
C GLU A 407 107.22 -16.12 9.57
N ARG A 408 108.05 -15.43 10.37
CA ARG A 408 107.57 -14.68 11.54
C ARG A 408 106.60 -13.56 11.19
N GLU A 409 106.86 -12.80 10.14
CA GLU A 409 105.98 -11.73 9.70
C GLU A 409 104.64 -12.25 9.19
N TYR A 410 104.64 -13.34 8.42
CA TYR A 410 103.40 -13.99 7.98
C TYR A 410 102.65 -14.66 9.13
N ALA A 411 103.35 -15.20 10.13
CA ALA A 411 102.75 -15.73 11.36
C ALA A 411 102.03 -14.63 12.15
N HIS A 412 102.69 -13.49 12.34
CA HIS A 412 102.11 -12.33 13.00
C HIS A 412 100.88 -11.83 12.26
N LYS A 413 100.96 -11.68 10.93
CA LYS A 413 99.82 -11.25 10.11
C LYS A 413 98.67 -12.25 10.10
N ALA A 414 98.95 -13.56 10.11
CA ALA A 414 97.91 -14.58 10.20
C ALA A 414 97.20 -14.56 11.56
N ALA A 415 97.94 -14.38 12.66
CA ALA A 415 97.38 -14.23 13.99
C ALA A 415 96.55 -12.95 14.10
N LEU A 416 97.04 -11.83 13.56
CA LEU A 416 96.33 -10.56 13.52
C LEU A 416 95.02 -10.69 12.72
N ALA A 417 95.07 -11.26 11.52
CA ALA A 417 93.90 -11.52 10.67
C ALA A 417 92.86 -12.44 11.33
N GLY A 418 93.31 -13.47 12.05
CA GLY A 418 92.44 -14.38 12.78
C GLY A 418 91.83 -13.78 14.05
N ALA A 419 92.52 -12.82 14.69
CA ALA A 419 92.06 -12.16 15.91
C ALA A 419 91.14 -10.96 15.65
N VAL A 420 91.10 -10.42 14.42
CA VAL A 420 90.26 -9.26 14.04
C VAL A 420 88.80 -9.46 14.41
N ASP A 421 88.20 -10.60 14.07
CA ASP A 421 86.79 -10.87 14.40
C ASP A 421 86.55 -10.84 15.92
N GLY A 422 87.52 -11.33 16.70
CA GLY A 422 87.49 -11.25 18.17
C GLY A 422 87.58 -9.82 18.69
N PHE A 423 88.46 -8.99 18.13
CA PHE A 423 88.61 -7.58 18.52
C PHE A 423 87.39 -6.74 18.18
N LYS A 424 86.80 -6.95 16.99
CA LYS A 424 85.55 -6.29 16.58
C LYS A 424 84.40 -6.58 17.56
N ARG A 425 84.30 -7.83 18.04
CA ARG A 425 83.27 -8.23 19.03
C ARG A 425 83.49 -7.61 20.41
N GLN A 426 84.74 -7.39 20.82
CA GLN A 426 85.07 -6.84 22.15
C GLN A 426 84.99 -5.31 22.20
N ALA A 427 85.20 -4.63 21.06
CA ALA A 427 85.21 -3.17 20.98
C ALA A 427 84.46 -2.67 19.72
N PRO A 428 83.12 -2.80 19.67
CA PRO A 428 82.33 -2.48 18.48
C PRO A 428 82.38 -0.99 18.07
N GLN A 429 82.66 -0.08 19.01
CA GLN A 429 82.78 1.36 18.73
C GLN A 429 84.01 1.71 17.89
N TYR A 430 85.01 0.83 17.82
CA TYR A 430 86.27 1.03 17.11
C TYR A 430 86.43 0.04 15.94
N GLU A 431 85.33 -0.54 15.45
CA GLU A 431 85.36 -1.60 14.44
C GLU A 431 86.10 -1.16 13.17
N GLU A 432 85.84 0.06 12.70
CA GLU A 432 86.46 0.62 11.50
C GLU A 432 87.95 0.89 11.70
N GLU A 433 88.34 1.42 12.86
CA GLU A 433 89.74 1.72 13.20
C GLU A 433 90.57 0.43 13.34
N ILE A 434 90.04 -0.58 14.04
CA ILE A 434 90.67 -1.90 14.19
C ILE A 434 90.82 -2.58 12.82
N THR A 435 89.80 -2.49 11.96
CA THR A 435 89.88 -3.06 10.60
C THR A 435 90.92 -2.33 9.77
N ALA A 436 90.97 -1.00 9.82
CA ALA A 436 91.90 -0.18 9.06
C ALA A 436 93.35 -0.43 9.48
N GLU A 437 93.63 -0.49 10.79
CA GLU A 437 94.98 -0.75 11.32
C GLU A 437 95.48 -2.13 10.89
N VAL A 438 94.65 -3.17 11.04
CA VAL A 438 94.97 -4.53 10.59
C VAL A 438 95.21 -4.57 9.09
N PHE A 439 94.37 -3.88 8.30
CA PHE A 439 94.51 -3.89 6.85
C PHE A 439 95.79 -3.17 6.40
N LEU A 440 96.14 -2.05 7.04
CA LEU A 440 97.41 -1.34 6.81
C LEU A 440 98.60 -2.25 7.12
N GLU A 441 98.56 -2.97 8.23
CA GLU A 441 99.64 -3.86 8.66
C GLU A 441 99.79 -5.08 7.75
N ILE A 442 98.68 -5.67 7.29
CA ILE A 442 98.70 -6.79 6.34
C ILE A 442 99.22 -6.34 4.96
N ARG A 443 98.80 -5.15 4.49
CA ARG A 443 99.21 -4.58 3.18
C ARG A 443 100.69 -4.26 3.10
N ASN A 444 101.36 -3.94 4.21
CA ASN A 444 102.78 -3.63 4.22
C ASN A 444 103.61 -4.82 3.71
N ASN A 445 104.30 -4.67 2.57
CA ASN A 445 105.02 -5.78 1.95
C ASN A 445 106.25 -6.19 2.81
N PRO A 446 106.34 -7.44 3.29
CA PRO A 446 107.49 -7.97 4.04
C PRO A 446 108.84 -7.77 3.35
N ALA A 447 108.86 -7.78 2.01
CA ALA A 447 110.08 -7.74 1.22
C ALA A 447 110.68 -6.32 1.05
N LYS A 448 110.02 -5.25 1.53
CA LYS A 448 110.49 -3.87 1.32
C LYS A 448 111.60 -3.41 2.29
N GLY A 449 111.82 -4.13 3.40
CA GLY A 449 112.78 -3.74 4.44
C GLY A 449 114.25 -4.14 4.17
N HIS A 450 114.51 -5.00 3.18
CA HIS A 450 115.85 -5.53 2.92
C HIS A 450 116.29 -5.19 1.49
N VAL A 451 117.36 -4.40 1.36
CA VAL A 451 118.08 -4.26 0.08
C VAL A 451 118.58 -5.65 -0.29
N VAL A 452 118.02 -6.22 -1.37
CA VAL A 452 118.49 -7.49 -1.91
C VAL A 452 119.85 -7.23 -2.56
N GLU A 453 120.91 -7.21 -1.75
CA GLU A 453 122.27 -7.24 -2.29
C GLU A 453 122.47 -8.60 -2.99
N PRO A 454 122.74 -8.60 -4.31
CA PRO A 454 122.89 -9.81 -5.10
C PRO A 454 124.01 -10.66 -4.52
N ALA A 455 123.76 -11.98 -4.46
CA ALA A 455 124.58 -12.99 -3.77
C ALA A 455 126.08 -12.67 -3.82
N ALA A 456 126.58 -12.03 -2.74
CA ALA A 456 127.95 -11.57 -2.67
C ALA A 456 128.88 -12.78 -2.75
N HIS A 457 129.70 -12.80 -3.79
CA HIS A 457 130.74 -13.79 -3.95
C HIS A 457 131.67 -13.71 -2.72
N PRO A 458 131.94 -14.78 -1.96
CA PRO A 458 132.74 -14.72 -0.73
C PRO A 458 134.18 -14.25 -0.97
N LEU A 459 134.67 -14.38 -2.20
CA LEU A 459 135.93 -13.74 -2.60
C LEU A 459 135.86 -12.22 -2.59
N TYR A 460 134.71 -11.57 -2.80
CA TYR A 460 134.60 -10.11 -2.79
C TYR A 460 134.77 -9.53 -1.37
N ASP A 461 134.25 -10.23 -0.36
CA ASP A 461 134.35 -9.80 1.04
C ASP A 461 135.75 -10.12 1.62
N VAL A 462 136.39 -11.20 1.16
CA VAL A 462 137.77 -11.54 1.52
C VAL A 462 138.80 -10.71 0.74
N LEU A 463 138.61 -10.49 -0.57
CA LEU A 463 139.49 -9.65 -1.39
C LEU A 463 139.39 -8.18 -0.98
N SER A 464 138.21 -7.64 -0.67
CA SER A 464 138.10 -6.25 -0.20
C SER A 464 138.84 -6.04 1.12
N LYS A 465 138.79 -7.00 2.05
CA LYS A 465 139.57 -6.97 3.30
C LYS A 465 141.08 -7.16 3.09
N VAL A 466 141.51 -8.02 2.16
CA VAL A 466 142.93 -8.29 1.90
C VAL A 466 143.57 -7.16 1.07
N VAL A 467 142.87 -6.63 0.07
CA VAL A 467 143.30 -5.48 -0.73
C VAL A 467 143.40 -4.21 0.14
N GLY A 468 142.47 -4.00 1.07
CA GLY A 468 142.57 -2.94 2.07
C GLY A 468 143.86 -3.05 2.90
N LYS A 469 144.20 -4.26 3.37
CA LYS A 469 145.42 -4.49 4.19
C LYS A 469 146.74 -4.35 3.41
N VAL A 470 146.77 -4.64 2.12
CA VAL A 470 148.01 -4.53 1.31
C VAL A 470 148.26 -3.07 0.86
N LEU A 471 147.21 -2.29 0.65
CA LEU A 471 147.31 -0.85 0.36
C LEU A 471 147.87 -0.05 1.56
N ASP A 472 147.56 -0.46 2.79
CA ASP A 472 148.09 0.21 3.99
C ASP A 472 149.58 -0.13 4.25
N ARG A 473 150.05 -1.32 3.87
CA ARG A 473 151.44 -1.75 4.10
C ARG A 473 152.48 -1.13 3.15
N LYS A 474 152.06 -0.60 2.00
CA LYS A 474 152.95 0.08 1.04
C LYS A 474 153.20 1.56 1.38
N LYS A 475 152.59 2.07 2.45
CA LYS A 475 152.80 3.44 2.95
C LYS A 475 153.90 3.58 4.00
N GLU A 476 154.55 2.48 4.41
CA GLU A 476 155.56 2.49 5.49
C GLU A 476 156.94 1.90 5.10
N SER A 477 157.35 1.97 3.83
CA SER A 477 158.76 1.75 3.42
C SER A 477 159.24 2.76 2.40
#